data_AF-A0A1C6A9G0-F1
#
_entry.id   AF-A0A1C6A9G0-F1
#
_cell.length_a   1.000
_cell.length_b   1.000
_cell.length_c   1.000
_cell.angle_alpha   90.00
_cell.angle_beta   90.00
_cell.angle_gamma   90.00
#
_symmetry.space_group_name_H-M   'P 1'
#
loop_
_entity.id
_entity.type
_entity.pdbx_description
1 polymer ?
#
loop_
_entity_poly.entity_id
_entity_poly.type
_entity_poly.pdbx_seq_one_letter_code
_entity_poly.pdbx_strand_id
1 'polypeptide(L)'
;MKRILNKDFDERQLKIRGAVYLHTLIVMVLLILVNAFLRMNGVVWADELYQALLLIMVPVTVGSVELICKDAYIGVRRSYGAMILLLGLCGIVGFFPPLFSILSGKDGFVVNGAFTSDGQRMMVSFCCLIISSVFVARYFYERHQQGE
;
A
#
# COMPACT_ATOMS: atom_id res chain seq x y z
N MET A 1 -35.45 -17.33 14.33
CA MET A 1 -34.53 -16.64 13.40
C MET A 1 -33.11 -16.71 13.99
N LYS A 2 -32.29 -17.67 13.56
CA LYS A 2 -30.91 -17.85 14.07
C LYS A 2 -30.10 -16.61 13.68
N ARG A 3 -29.72 -15.79 14.66
CA ARG A 3 -28.80 -14.66 14.45
C ARG A 3 -27.44 -15.28 14.17
N ILE A 4 -27.13 -15.54 12.90
CA ILE A 4 -25.78 -15.87 12.47
C ILE A 4 -24.98 -14.57 12.63
N LEU A 5 -24.51 -14.27 13.85
CA LEU A 5 -23.40 -13.32 14.00
C LEU A 5 -22.16 -14.03 13.44
N ASN A 6 -22.02 -13.94 12.11
CA ASN A 6 -20.78 -14.18 11.39
C ASN A 6 -19.79 -13.09 11.86
N LYS A 7 -19.21 -13.24 13.06
CA LYS A 7 -18.09 -12.41 13.50
C LYS A 7 -16.83 -12.99 12.88
N ASP A 8 -16.56 -12.61 11.64
CA ASP A 8 -15.28 -12.90 10.98
C ASP A 8 -14.09 -12.21 11.67
N PHE A 9 -14.37 -11.27 12.59
CA PHE A 9 -13.40 -10.53 13.37
C PHE A 9 -13.84 -10.46 14.83
N ASP A 10 -12.88 -10.59 15.75
CA ASP A 10 -13.09 -10.39 17.18
C ASP A 10 -13.24 -8.89 17.53
N GLU A 11 -13.82 -8.57 18.69
CA GLU A 11 -14.01 -7.19 19.18
C GLU A 11 -12.70 -6.43 19.29
N ARG A 12 -11.62 -7.13 19.68
CA ARG A 12 -10.25 -6.58 19.68
C ARG A 12 -9.82 -6.16 18.27
N GLN A 13 -10.03 -7.03 17.26
CA GLN A 13 -9.66 -6.74 15.88
C GLN A 13 -10.50 -5.59 15.31
N LEU A 14 -11.80 -5.51 15.61
CA LEU A 14 -12.66 -4.41 15.21
C LEU A 14 -12.20 -3.06 15.78
N LYS A 15 -11.84 -3.02 17.06
CA LYS A 15 -11.32 -1.80 17.70
C LYS A 15 -10.01 -1.34 17.06
N ILE A 16 -9.09 -2.27 16.81
CA ILE A 16 -7.82 -1.97 16.13
C ILE A 16 -8.08 -1.41 14.73
N ARG A 17 -8.93 -2.08 13.94
CA ARG A 17 -9.27 -1.62 12.57
C ARG A 17 -9.86 -0.22 12.55
N GLY A 18 -10.78 0.08 13.46
CA GLY A 18 -11.33 1.43 13.59
C GLY A 18 -10.25 2.49 13.84
N ALA A 19 -9.31 2.22 14.74
CA ALA A 19 -8.19 3.13 15.02
C ALA A 19 -7.26 3.29 13.81
N VAL A 20 -6.91 2.19 13.12
CA VAL A 20 -6.05 2.23 11.94
C VAL A 20 -6.74 2.93 10.77
N TYR A 21 -8.05 2.76 10.58
CA TYR A 21 -8.78 3.48 9.53
C TYR A 21 -8.81 4.99 9.79
N LEU A 22 -9.01 5.41 11.05
CA LEU A 22 -8.91 6.83 11.39
C LEU A 22 -7.51 7.37 11.11
N HIS A 23 -6.47 6.65 11.53
CA HIS A 23 -5.07 7.02 11.26
C HIS A 23 -4.79 7.13 9.76
N THR A 24 -5.23 6.14 8.97
CA THR A 24 -5.11 6.12 7.50
C THR A 24 -5.81 7.31 6.87
N LEU A 25 -7.02 7.65 7.34
CA LEU A 25 -7.77 8.79 6.86
C LEU A 25 -7.07 10.12 7.17
N ILE A 26 -6.49 10.26 8.37
CA ILE A 26 -5.70 11.45 8.73
C ILE A 26 -4.49 11.59 7.80
N VAL A 27 -3.74 10.52 7.57
CA VAL A 27 -2.58 10.52 6.64
C VAL A 27 -3.02 10.93 5.23
N MET A 28 -4.14 10.38 4.74
CA MET A 28 -4.69 10.72 3.44
C MET A 28 -5.06 12.21 3.33
N VAL A 29 -5.77 12.75 4.33
CA VAL A 29 -6.14 14.17 4.37
C VAL A 29 -4.90 15.06 4.37
N LEU A 30 -3.88 14.73 5.18
CA LEU A 30 -2.64 15.49 5.22
C LEU A 30 -1.92 15.48 3.86
N LEU A 31 -1.82 14.33 3.20
CA LEU A 31 -1.20 14.24 1.87
C LEU A 31 -1.97 15.04 0.82
N ILE A 32 -3.31 15.01 0.86
CA ILE A 32 -4.15 15.82 -0.04
C ILE A 32 -3.91 17.31 0.21
N LEU A 33 -3.84 17.75 1.47
CA LEU A 33 -3.58 19.14 1.82
C LEU A 33 -2.19 19.60 1.35
N VAL A 34 -1.16 18.77 1.55
CA VAL A 34 0.19 19.04 1.06
C VAL A 34 0.20 19.14 -0.47
N ASN A 35 -0.47 18.21 -1.16
CA ASN A 35 -0.57 18.25 -2.61
C ASN A 35 -1.31 19.49 -3.14
N ALA A 36 -2.40 19.89 -2.46
CA ALA A 36 -3.13 21.11 -2.79
C ALA A 36 -2.22 22.35 -2.62
N PHE A 37 -1.46 22.42 -1.54
CA PHE A 37 -0.51 23.51 -1.30
C PHE A 37 0.58 23.56 -2.38
N LEU A 38 1.15 22.41 -2.78
CA LEU A 38 2.11 22.34 -3.88
C LEU A 38 1.52 22.85 -5.19
N ARG A 39 0.30 22.43 -5.52
CA ARG A 39 -0.41 22.90 -6.73
C ARG A 39 -0.71 24.39 -6.70
N MET A 40 -1.08 24.96 -5.55
CA MET A 40 -1.27 26.41 -5.40
C MET A 40 0.00 27.21 -5.68
N ASN A 41 1.17 26.63 -5.44
CA ASN A 41 2.48 27.23 -5.73
C ASN A 41 2.99 26.88 -7.15
N GLY A 42 2.16 26.27 -8.01
CA GLY A 42 2.53 25.90 -9.37
C GLY A 42 3.41 24.65 -9.48
N VAL A 43 3.60 23.90 -8.39
CA VAL A 43 4.42 22.69 -8.38
C VAL A 43 3.58 21.48 -8.80
N VAL A 44 3.90 20.92 -9.96
CA VAL A 44 3.33 19.67 -10.48
C VAL A 44 4.42 18.61 -10.45
N TRP A 45 4.33 17.67 -9.51
CA TRP A 45 5.39 16.69 -9.23
C TRP A 45 5.19 15.34 -9.92
N ALA A 46 3.99 15.06 -10.44
CA ALA A 46 3.65 13.86 -11.20
C ALA A 46 2.44 14.12 -12.13
N ASP A 47 2.14 13.19 -13.03
CA ASP A 47 0.95 13.26 -13.87
C ASP A 47 -0.33 13.14 -13.03
N GLU A 48 -1.42 13.76 -13.47
CA GLU A 48 -2.66 13.90 -12.68
C GLU A 48 -3.21 12.57 -12.16
N LEU A 49 -3.22 11.54 -13.02
CA LEU A 49 -3.66 10.20 -12.64
C LEU A 49 -2.77 9.59 -11.56
N TYR A 50 -1.45 9.68 -11.70
CA TYR A 50 -0.51 9.08 -10.76
C TYR A 50 -0.43 9.86 -9.45
N GLN A 51 -0.61 11.18 -9.46
CA GLN A 51 -0.79 11.95 -8.23
C GLN A 51 -1.99 11.41 -7.44
N ALA A 52 -3.16 11.28 -8.09
CA ALA A 52 -4.35 10.77 -7.43
C ALA A 52 -4.15 9.33 -6.90
N LEU A 53 -3.53 8.46 -7.71
CA LEU A 53 -3.21 7.09 -7.31
C LEU A 53 -2.27 7.06 -6.10
N LEU A 54 -1.19 7.83 -6.11
CA LEU A 54 -0.22 7.86 -5.00
C LEU A 54 -0.82 8.44 -3.72
N LEU A 55 -1.68 9.46 -3.83
CA LEU A 55 -2.41 10.03 -2.68
C LEU A 55 -3.34 9.03 -2.00
N ILE A 56 -3.82 8.01 -2.72
CA ILE A 56 -4.64 6.93 -2.15
C ILE A 56 -3.75 5.77 -1.70
N MET A 57 -2.80 5.36 -2.54
CA MET A 57 -1.98 4.16 -2.34
C MET A 57 -1.02 4.31 -1.16
N VAL A 58 -0.46 5.51 -0.93
CA VAL A 58 0.46 5.72 0.21
C VAL A 58 -0.26 5.53 1.55
N PRO A 59 -1.38 6.21 1.84
CA PRO A 59 -2.15 5.94 3.06
C PRO A 59 -2.60 4.48 3.18
N VAL A 60 -3.12 3.90 2.10
CA VAL A 60 -3.55 2.49 2.09
C VAL A 60 -2.40 1.56 2.43
N THR A 61 -1.19 1.84 1.94
CA THR A 61 0.02 1.08 2.28
C THR A 61 0.33 1.19 3.76
N VAL A 62 0.37 2.40 4.32
CA VAL A 62 0.62 2.64 5.74
C VAL A 62 -0.41 1.91 6.61
N GLY A 63 -1.70 2.08 6.31
CA GLY A 63 -2.78 1.42 7.04
C GLY A 63 -2.75 -0.10 6.91
N SER A 64 -2.43 -0.63 5.72
CA SER A 64 -2.32 -2.08 5.50
C SER A 64 -1.16 -2.67 6.29
N VAL A 65 0.02 -2.04 6.26
CA VAL A 65 1.18 -2.46 7.05
C VAL A 65 0.84 -2.45 8.55
N GLU A 66 0.21 -1.39 9.05
CA GLU A 66 -0.19 -1.30 10.45
C GLU A 66 -1.20 -2.39 10.86
N LEU A 67 -2.17 -2.69 9.99
CA LEU A 67 -3.13 -3.78 10.19
C LEU A 67 -2.46 -5.16 10.18
N ILE A 68 -1.48 -5.38 9.30
CA ILE A 68 -0.73 -6.65 9.21
C ILE A 68 0.09 -6.84 10.49
N CYS A 69 0.81 -5.81 10.93
CA CYS A 69 1.61 -5.86 12.15
C CYS A 69 0.77 -6.06 13.42
N LYS A 70 -0.50 -5.67 13.42
CA LYS A 70 -1.43 -5.80 14.55
C LYS A 70 -2.37 -7.01 14.47
N ASP A 71 -2.13 -7.95 13.54
CA ASP A 71 -2.95 -9.16 13.33
C ASP A 71 -4.44 -8.87 13.12
N ALA A 72 -4.74 -7.72 12.51
CA ALA A 72 -6.09 -7.25 12.25
C ALA A 72 -6.40 -7.11 10.76
N TYR A 73 -5.47 -7.51 9.88
CA TYR A 73 -5.61 -7.47 8.42
C TYR A 73 -6.45 -8.63 7.87
N ILE A 74 -6.19 -9.86 8.33
CA ILE A 74 -6.91 -11.07 7.90
C ILE A 74 -8.08 -11.34 8.84
N GLY A 75 -9.25 -11.68 8.28
CA GLY A 75 -10.38 -12.18 9.06
C GLY A 75 -10.27 -13.68 9.31
N VAL A 76 -10.83 -14.14 10.42
CA VAL A 76 -10.73 -15.52 10.96
C VAL A 76 -11.09 -16.61 9.92
N ARG A 77 -11.88 -16.28 8.90
CA ARG A 77 -12.39 -17.22 7.89
C ARG A 77 -11.93 -17.01 6.45
N ARG A 78 -11.14 -15.97 6.15
CA ARG A 78 -10.85 -15.60 4.75
C ARG A 78 -9.36 -15.64 4.45
N SER A 79 -8.97 -16.49 3.51
CA SER A 79 -7.61 -16.47 2.94
C SER A 79 -7.52 -15.37 1.88
N TYR A 80 -6.80 -14.29 2.19
CA TYR A 80 -6.44 -13.23 1.24
C TYR A 80 -5.15 -13.54 0.47
N GLY A 81 -4.57 -14.74 0.65
CA GLY A 81 -3.25 -15.09 0.09
C GLY A 81 -3.17 -14.93 -1.43
N ALA A 82 -4.19 -15.36 -2.18
CA ALA A 82 -4.19 -15.24 -3.64
C ALA A 82 -4.19 -13.78 -4.12
N MET A 83 -4.96 -12.91 -3.47
CA MET A 83 -5.03 -11.48 -3.80
C MET A 83 -3.71 -10.77 -3.49
N ILE A 84 -3.04 -11.15 -2.40
CA ILE A 84 -1.77 -10.52 -1.98
C ILE A 84 -0.59 -11.01 -2.83
N LEU A 85 -0.63 -12.28 -3.27
CA LEU A 85 0.31 -12.79 -4.27
C LEU A 85 0.13 -12.08 -5.62
N LEU A 86 -1.11 -11.87 -6.05
CA LEU A 86 -1.39 -11.10 -7.28
C LEU A 86 -0.93 -9.65 -7.15
N LEU A 87 -1.17 -9.02 -5.99
CA LEU A 87 -0.68 -7.67 -5.69
C LEU A 87 0.86 -7.62 -5.73
N GLY A 88 1.53 -8.63 -5.17
CA GLY A 88 2.98 -8.78 -5.23
C GLY A 88 3.49 -8.95 -6.65
N LEU A 89 2.87 -9.81 -7.45
CA LEU A 89 3.20 -10.01 -8.86
C LEU A 89 3.06 -8.71 -9.66
N CYS A 90 1.96 -7.97 -9.46
CA CYS A 90 1.74 -6.66 -10.08
C CYS A 90 2.81 -5.65 -9.65
N GLY A 91 3.19 -5.66 -8.37
CA GLY A 91 4.30 -4.87 -7.85
C GLY A 91 5.63 -5.19 -8.54
N ILE A 92 5.97 -6.47 -8.70
CA ILE A 92 7.20 -6.92 -9.38
C ILE A 92 7.20 -6.46 -10.84
N VAL A 93 6.14 -6.79 -11.58
CA VAL A 93 6.03 -6.49 -13.02
C VAL A 93 6.07 -4.99 -13.27
N GLY A 94 5.48 -4.18 -12.40
CA GLY A 94 5.50 -2.73 -12.54
C GLY A 94 6.76 -2.04 -12.00
N PHE A 95 7.54 -2.68 -11.12
CA PHE A 95 8.72 -2.08 -10.50
C PHE A 95 10.02 -2.34 -11.27
N PHE A 96 10.26 -3.58 -11.69
CA PHE A 96 11.56 -3.96 -12.28
C PHE A 96 11.82 -3.34 -13.66
N PRO A 97 10.88 -3.33 -14.63
CA PRO A 97 11.17 -2.75 -15.94
C PRO A 97 11.53 -1.25 -15.90
N PRO A 98 10.80 -0.38 -15.15
CA PRO A 98 11.22 1.00 -14.93
C PRO A 98 12.59 1.11 -14.25
N LEU A 99 12.85 0.27 -13.23
CA LEU A 99 14.14 0.25 -12.54
C LEU A 99 15.30 -0.04 -13.50
N PHE A 100 15.15 -1.03 -14.38
CA PHE A 100 16.18 -1.34 -15.38
C PHE A 100 16.36 -0.22 -16.40
N SER A 101 15.29 0.45 -16.84
CA SER A 101 15.40 1.59 -17.76
C SER A 101 16.16 2.75 -17.12
N ILE A 102 15.86 3.06 -15.86
CA ILE A 102 16.50 4.12 -15.09
C ILE A 102 17.99 3.80 -14.84
N LEU A 103 18.30 2.57 -14.42
CA LEU A 103 19.69 2.15 -14.17
C LEU A 103 20.53 2.07 -15.45
N SER A 104 19.91 1.77 -16.59
CA SER A 104 20.58 1.77 -17.89
C SER A 104 20.82 3.18 -18.44
N GLY A 105 20.39 4.23 -17.72
CA GLY A 105 20.49 5.62 -18.15
C GLY A 105 19.60 5.96 -19.35
N LYS A 106 18.64 5.10 -19.71
CA LYS A 106 17.70 5.36 -20.82
C LYS A 106 16.67 6.40 -20.43
N ASP A 107 16.21 6.36 -19.19
CA ASP A 107 15.24 7.28 -18.62
C ASP A 107 15.72 7.85 -17.28
N GLY A 108 15.35 9.09 -16.96
CA GLY A 108 15.56 9.67 -15.64
C GLY A 108 14.43 9.29 -14.68
N PHE A 109 14.71 9.20 -13.38
CA PHE A 109 13.64 9.05 -12.37
C PHE A 109 12.87 10.36 -12.14
N VAL A 110 13.59 11.49 -12.13
CA VAL A 110 13.05 12.84 -12.02
C VAL A 110 13.63 13.67 -13.16
N VAL A 111 12.76 14.34 -13.91
CA VAL A 111 13.14 15.23 -15.01
C VAL A 111 12.37 16.52 -14.82
N ASN A 112 13.08 17.66 -14.84
CA ASN A 112 12.49 19.00 -14.68
C ASN A 112 11.65 19.19 -13.40
N GLY A 113 12.05 18.54 -12.30
CA GLY A 113 11.36 18.67 -11.00
C GLY A 113 10.08 17.83 -10.86
N ALA A 114 9.75 17.00 -11.85
CA ALA A 114 8.64 16.05 -11.80
C ALA A 114 9.14 14.61 -12.01
N PHE A 115 8.44 13.64 -11.43
CA PHE A 115 8.71 12.23 -11.73
C PHE A 115 8.36 11.92 -13.18
N THR A 116 9.20 11.14 -13.83
CA THR A 116 8.87 10.60 -15.16
C THR A 116 7.75 9.58 -15.07
N SER A 117 7.09 9.26 -16.18
CA SER A 117 6.02 8.25 -16.18
C SER A 117 6.51 6.89 -15.64
N ASP A 118 7.77 6.55 -15.88
CA ASP A 118 8.42 5.37 -15.30
C ASP A 118 8.68 5.50 -13.81
N GLY A 119 9.15 6.66 -13.34
CA GLY A 119 9.30 6.93 -11.92
C GLY A 119 7.97 6.83 -11.16
N GLN A 120 6.90 7.40 -11.70
CA GLN A 120 5.56 7.37 -11.12
C GLN A 120 4.98 5.95 -11.07
N ARG A 121 5.12 5.17 -12.16
CA ARG A 121 4.76 3.75 -12.20
C ARG A 121 5.51 2.97 -11.12
N MET A 122 6.82 3.19 -11.03
CA MET A 122 7.69 2.53 -10.05
C MET A 122 7.26 2.84 -8.61
N MET A 123 6.85 4.07 -8.30
CA MET A 123 6.35 4.45 -6.97
C MET A 123 5.04 3.73 -6.59
N VAL A 124 4.10 3.61 -7.52
CA VAL A 124 2.84 2.88 -7.28
C VAL A 124 3.13 1.40 -7.06
N SER A 125 3.99 0.81 -7.90
CA SER A 125 4.40 -0.59 -7.77
C SER A 125 5.16 -0.86 -6.47
N PHE A 126 5.95 0.10 -6.01
CA PHE A 126 6.65 0.01 -4.73
C PHE A 126 5.68 -0.08 -3.54
N CYS A 127 4.58 0.68 -3.56
CA CYS A 127 3.52 0.58 -2.55
C CYS A 127 2.93 -0.84 -2.49
N CYS A 128 2.62 -1.44 -3.65
CA CYS A 128 2.13 -2.81 -3.75
C CYS A 128 3.14 -3.83 -3.21
N LEU A 129 4.43 -3.65 -3.51
CA LEU A 129 5.50 -4.50 -3.02
C LEU A 129 5.66 -4.44 -1.50
N ILE A 130 5.53 -3.26 -0.89
CA ILE A 130 5.57 -3.11 0.57
C ILE A 130 4.46 -3.94 1.23
N ILE A 131 3.21 -3.81 0.77
CA ILE A 131 2.08 -4.54 1.34
C ILE A 131 2.31 -6.05 1.22
N SER A 132 2.71 -6.51 0.04
CA SER A 132 2.94 -7.94 -0.22
C SER A 132 4.11 -8.51 0.59
N SER A 133 5.24 -7.79 0.65
CA SER A 133 6.43 -8.23 1.39
C SER A 133 6.18 -8.31 2.89
N VAL A 134 5.53 -7.30 3.49
CA VAL A 134 5.19 -7.31 4.92
C VAL A 134 4.23 -8.45 5.25
N PHE A 135 3.25 -8.70 4.38
CA PHE A 135 2.34 -9.82 4.54
C PHE A 135 3.05 -11.17 4.47
N VAL A 136 3.91 -11.38 3.48
CA VAL A 136 4.68 -12.62 3.32
C VAL A 136 5.62 -12.84 4.50
N ALA A 137 6.33 -11.80 4.94
CA ALA A 137 7.21 -11.87 6.10
C ALA A 137 6.43 -12.29 7.36
N ARG A 138 5.25 -11.70 7.57
CA ARG A 138 4.38 -12.05 8.69
C ARG A 138 3.88 -13.50 8.59
N TYR A 139 3.47 -13.93 7.41
CA TYR A 139 3.01 -15.29 7.15
C TYR A 139 4.09 -16.35 7.45
N PHE A 140 5.34 -16.10 7.06
CA PHE A 140 6.45 -16.99 7.38
C PHE A 140 6.78 -17.00 8.88
N TYR A 141 6.72 -15.84 9.54
CA TYR A 141 6.94 -15.74 10.99
C TYR A 141 5.93 -16.57 11.79
N GLU A 142 4.64 -16.48 11.45
CA GLU A 142 3.59 -17.26 12.11
C GLU A 142 3.73 -18.76 11.88
N ARG A 143 4.15 -19.16 10.67
CA ARG A 143 4.42 -20.58 10.36
C ARG A 143 5.57 -21.15 11.18
N HIS A 144 6.62 -20.37 11.40
CA HIS A 144 7.76 -20.81 12.21
C HIS A 144 7.34 -21.02 13.68
N GLN A 145 6.48 -20.16 14.22
CA GLN A 145 5.98 -20.30 15.60
C GLN A 145 5.00 -21.47 15.81
N GLN A 146 4.37 -21.98 14.76
CA GLN A 146 3.45 -23.13 14.83
C GLN A 146 4.16 -24.49 14.57
N GLY A 147 5.40 -24.45 14.07
CA GLY A 147 6.22 -25.63 13.80
C GLY A 147 7.16 -26.03 14.95
N GLU A 148 7.18 -25.24 16.03
CA GLU A 148 7.78 -25.54 17.34
C GLU A 148 6.69 -25.96 18.34
#